data_AF-A0A3N0ZLG5-F1
#
_entry.id   AF-A0A3N0ZLG5-F1
#
_cell.length_a   1.000
_cell.length_b   1.000
_cell.length_c   1.000
_cell.angle_alpha   90.00
_cell.angle_beta   90.00
_cell.angle_gamma   90.00
#
_symmetry.space_group_name_H-M   'P 1'
#
loop_
_entity.id
_entity.type
_entity.pdbx_description
1 polymer ?
#
loop_
_entity_poly.entity_id
_entity_poly.type
_entity_poly.pdbx_seq_one_letter_code
_entity_poly.pdbx_strand_id
1 'polypeptide(L)'
;MKVHLGCGNKYLEGYLNIDLPSSEHTIMDVKADMYADIRTVQFPENSIDEVRLHHLFEHFNRAEALKLLSRWRTWLKVGGILHIETPDFQLCAFLYLFASRRYKFQLGRHIFGSQEASWANHLDFWDKKKYKFILKKMGFDIVKIKRYWNSFHKHYAYVPFASLIGAILP
;
A
#
# COMPACT_ATOMS: atom_id res chain seq x y z
N MET A 1 3.51 5.97 -20.76
CA MET A 1 4.53 5.51 -19.80
C MET A 1 3.85 5.01 -18.53
N LYS A 2 4.45 4.03 -17.85
CA LYS A 2 3.98 3.50 -16.55
C LYS A 2 5.07 3.70 -15.51
N VAL A 3 4.69 3.97 -14.26
CA VAL A 3 5.61 4.31 -13.17
C VAL A 3 5.37 3.38 -11.98
N HIS A 4 6.45 2.84 -11.42
CA HIS A 4 6.44 2.03 -10.21
C HIS A 4 7.19 2.78 -9.10
N LEU A 5 6.44 3.29 -8.13
CA LEU A 5 6.97 4.09 -7.01
C LEU A 5 7.28 3.19 -5.82
N GLY A 6 8.45 3.40 -5.21
CA GLY A 6 8.95 2.60 -4.09
C GLY A 6 9.15 1.15 -4.48
N CYS A 7 9.86 0.90 -5.58
CA CYS A 7 9.97 -0.42 -6.17
C CYS A 7 10.76 -1.44 -5.31
N GLY A 8 11.60 -0.97 -4.40
CA GLY A 8 12.50 -1.78 -3.59
C GLY A 8 13.33 -2.73 -4.44
N ASN A 9 13.30 -4.01 -4.09
CA ASN A 9 13.89 -5.10 -4.86
C ASN A 9 12.94 -5.73 -5.91
N LYS A 10 11.73 -5.18 -6.08
CA LYS A 10 10.71 -5.66 -7.02
C LYS A 10 10.71 -4.83 -8.30
N TYR A 11 11.70 -5.07 -9.14
CA TYR A 11 11.76 -4.45 -10.46
C TYR A 11 10.61 -4.95 -11.36
N LEU A 12 9.87 -4.02 -11.98
CA LEU A 12 8.81 -4.32 -12.94
C LEU A 12 9.24 -3.91 -14.35
N GLU A 13 9.33 -4.89 -15.25
CA GLU A 13 9.66 -4.65 -16.65
C GLU A 13 8.58 -3.81 -17.35
N GLY A 14 9.01 -2.86 -18.19
CA GLY A 14 8.12 -1.91 -18.85
C GLY A 14 7.50 -0.84 -17.95
N TYR A 15 8.03 -0.66 -16.73
CA TYR A 15 7.77 0.48 -15.85
C TYR A 15 9.05 1.29 -15.68
N LEU A 16 8.91 2.60 -15.46
CA LEU A 16 9.95 3.40 -14.82
C LEU A 16 9.93 3.09 -13.33
N ASN A 17 10.91 2.34 -12.84
CA ASN A 17 11.04 1.96 -11.44
C ASN A 17 11.78 3.06 -10.66
N ILE A 18 11.16 3.53 -9.59
CA ILE A 18 11.64 4.68 -8.80
C ILE A 18 11.70 4.30 -7.33
N ASP A 19 12.84 4.53 -6.70
CA ASP A 19 13.01 4.37 -5.25
C ASP A 19 14.16 5.25 -4.76
N LEU A 20 14.37 5.31 -3.46
CA LEU A 20 15.59 5.84 -2.87
C LEU A 20 16.80 4.96 -3.22
N PRO A 21 18.02 5.53 -3.25
CA PRO A 21 19.24 4.74 -3.46
C PRO A 21 19.49 3.78 -2.28
N SER A 22 20.24 2.70 -2.52
CA SER A 22 20.53 1.68 -1.49
C SER A 22 21.17 2.25 -0.22
N SER A 23 21.84 3.40 -0.27
CA SER A 23 22.40 4.09 0.90
C SER A 23 21.33 4.58 1.90
N GLU A 24 20.08 4.75 1.45
CA GLU A 24 18.95 5.14 2.29
C GLU A 24 18.18 3.91 2.82
N HIS A 25 18.60 2.71 2.44
CA HIS A 25 17.99 1.44 2.85
C HIS A 25 18.93 0.68 3.79
N THR A 26 18.38 0.11 4.85
CA THR A 26 19.21 -0.57 5.88
C THR A 26 19.34 -2.08 5.63
N ILE A 27 18.36 -2.71 4.97
CA ILE A 27 18.24 -4.18 4.87
C ILE A 27 17.92 -4.63 3.43
N MET A 28 17.84 -3.71 2.47
CA MET A 28 17.37 -4.00 1.12
C MET A 28 18.30 -3.45 0.06
N ASP A 29 18.73 -4.34 -0.84
CA ASP A 29 19.34 -3.95 -2.11
C ASP A 29 18.25 -3.52 -3.08
N VAL A 30 18.31 -2.25 -3.48
CA VAL A 30 17.35 -1.65 -4.41
C VAL A 30 17.87 -1.70 -5.83
N LYS A 31 16.96 -1.98 -6.76
CA LYS A 31 17.21 -1.83 -8.19
C LYS A 31 16.13 -0.94 -8.79
N ALA A 32 16.49 0.29 -9.16
CA ALA A 32 15.60 1.27 -9.76
C ALA A 32 16.22 1.86 -11.03
N ASP A 33 15.37 2.37 -11.92
CA ASP A 33 15.78 3.13 -13.10
C ASP A 33 16.07 4.59 -12.74
N MET A 34 15.42 5.10 -11.68
CA MET A 34 15.65 6.43 -11.14
C MET A 34 15.71 6.37 -9.61
N TYR A 35 16.80 6.90 -9.04
CA TYR A 35 16.97 7.00 -7.60
C TYR A 35 16.53 8.39 -7.10
N ALA A 36 15.37 8.46 -6.44
CA ALA A 36 14.79 9.72 -5.95
C ALA A 36 13.75 9.50 -4.84
N ASP A 37 13.59 10.50 -3.95
CA ASP A 37 12.43 10.55 -3.07
C ASP A 37 11.17 10.82 -3.89
N ILE A 38 10.21 9.90 -3.87
CA ILE A 38 8.94 10.04 -4.59
C ILE A 38 8.13 11.29 -4.17
N ARG A 39 8.42 11.87 -3.00
CA ARG A 39 7.86 13.14 -2.53
C ARG A 39 8.33 14.34 -3.36
N THR A 40 9.42 14.22 -4.11
CA THR A 40 10.00 15.32 -4.90
C THR A 40 9.91 15.11 -6.40
N VAL A 41 9.72 13.86 -6.87
CA VAL A 41 9.55 13.53 -8.29
C VAL A 41 8.38 14.32 -8.90
N GLN A 42 8.55 14.71 -10.16
CA GLN A 42 7.53 15.39 -10.96
C GLN A 42 7.44 14.77 -12.36
N PHE A 43 6.20 14.63 -12.84
CA PHE A 43 5.90 14.30 -14.23
C PHE A 43 4.96 15.37 -14.80
N PRO A 44 4.98 15.59 -16.13
CA PRO A 44 4.00 16.45 -16.77
C PRO A 44 2.58 15.96 -16.50
N GLU A 45 1.63 16.90 -16.49
CA GLU A 45 0.22 16.54 -16.36
C GLU A 45 -0.23 15.66 -17.54
N ASN A 46 -1.16 14.73 -17.28
CA ASN A 46 -1.73 13.85 -18.30
C ASN A 46 -0.67 13.11 -19.14
N SER A 47 0.41 12.63 -18.51
CA SER A 47 1.51 11.96 -19.21
C SER A 47 1.67 10.48 -18.85
N ILE A 48 1.10 10.05 -17.72
CA ILE A 48 1.26 8.72 -17.16
C ILE A 48 0.02 7.86 -17.40
N ASP A 49 0.21 6.63 -17.88
CA ASP A 49 -0.86 5.66 -18.11
C ASP A 49 -1.19 4.87 -16.82
N GLU A 50 -0.18 4.53 -16.02
CA GLU A 50 -0.34 3.82 -14.74
C GLU A 50 0.70 4.31 -13.71
N VAL A 51 0.23 4.64 -12.51
CA VAL A 51 1.05 4.81 -11.30
C VAL A 51 0.78 3.64 -10.38
N ARG A 52 1.82 2.90 -10.02
CA ARG A 52 1.75 1.69 -9.20
C ARG A 52 2.66 1.78 -8.00
N LEU A 53 2.21 1.27 -6.86
CA LEU A 53 2.99 1.14 -5.63
C LEU A 53 2.47 -0.01 -4.77
N HIS A 54 3.41 -0.70 -4.11
CA HIS A 54 3.14 -1.83 -3.22
C HIS A 54 3.85 -1.62 -1.89
N HIS A 55 3.14 -1.71 -0.78
CA HIS A 55 3.72 -1.58 0.57
C HIS A 55 4.53 -0.30 0.80
N LEU A 56 4.07 0.80 0.21
CA LEU A 56 4.70 2.11 0.30
C LEU A 56 3.76 3.14 0.93
N PHE A 57 2.46 3.04 0.64
CA PHE A 57 1.52 4.12 0.88
C PHE A 57 1.15 4.30 2.36
N GLU A 58 1.22 3.23 3.13
CA GLU A 58 1.00 3.19 4.58
C GLU A 58 2.09 3.91 5.39
N HIS A 59 3.24 4.16 4.77
CA HIS A 59 4.37 4.85 5.40
C HIS A 59 4.23 6.38 5.41
N PHE A 60 3.27 6.93 4.68
CA PHE A 60 3.01 8.37 4.69
C PHE A 60 1.97 8.72 5.74
N ASN A 61 2.19 9.84 6.44
CA ASN A 61 1.13 10.38 7.28
C ASN A 61 -0.03 10.89 6.42
N ARG A 62 -1.18 11.14 7.05
CA ARG A 62 -2.41 11.54 6.34
C ARG A 62 -2.22 12.72 5.39
N ALA A 63 -1.53 13.78 5.82
CA ALA A 63 -1.39 15.00 5.02
C ALA A 63 -0.51 14.75 3.80
N GLU A 64 0.60 14.03 3.98
CA GLU A 64 1.49 13.61 2.91
C GLU A 64 0.79 12.69 1.91
N ALA A 65 0.05 11.69 2.39
CA ALA A 65 -0.68 10.76 1.55
C ALA A 65 -1.70 11.46 0.64
N LEU A 66 -2.47 12.42 1.19
CA LEU A 66 -3.43 13.20 0.40
C LEU A 66 -2.74 14.10 -0.63
N LYS A 67 -1.61 14.71 -0.27
CA LYS A 67 -0.78 15.51 -1.20
C LYS A 67 -0.26 14.64 -2.36
N LEU A 68 0.24 13.45 -2.05
CA LEU A 68 0.74 12.50 -3.03
C LEU A 68 -0.39 12.00 -3.96
N LEU A 69 -1.55 11.63 -3.42
CA LEU A 69 -2.72 11.25 -4.23
C LEU A 69 -3.14 12.35 -5.19
N SER A 70 -3.21 13.60 -4.70
CA SER A 70 -3.55 14.75 -5.55
C SER A 70 -2.55 14.92 -6.68
N ARG A 71 -1.25 14.72 -6.40
CA ARG A 71 -0.19 14.83 -7.40
C ARG A 71 -0.24 13.69 -8.42
N TRP A 72 -0.39 12.45 -7.97
CA TRP A 72 -0.46 11.30 -8.88
C TRP A 72 -1.67 11.39 -9.79
N ARG A 73 -2.78 11.95 -9.29
CA ARG A 73 -3.94 12.25 -10.13
C ARG A 73 -3.61 13.21 -11.27
N THR A 74 -2.83 14.27 -11.05
CA THR A 74 -2.49 15.23 -12.13
C THR A 74 -1.56 14.61 -13.16
N TRP A 75 -0.67 13.71 -12.76
CA TRP A 75 0.21 12.97 -13.68
C TRP A 75 -0.55 12.05 -14.63
N LEU A 76 -1.63 11.43 -14.14
CA LEU A 76 -2.40 10.44 -14.89
C LEU A 76 -3.13 11.09 -16.06
N LYS A 77 -3.09 10.43 -17.22
CA LYS A 77 -3.99 10.71 -18.33
C LYS A 77 -5.45 10.47 -17.93
N VAL A 78 -6.38 11.03 -18.69
CA VAL A 78 -7.79 10.60 -18.64
C VAL A 78 -7.86 9.09 -18.90
N GLY A 79 -8.47 8.36 -17.96
CA GLY A 79 -8.53 6.88 -18.00
C GLY A 79 -7.28 6.18 -17.47
N GLY A 80 -6.26 6.92 -17.04
CA GLY A 80 -5.07 6.37 -16.38
C GLY A 80 -5.39 5.70 -15.05
N ILE A 81 -4.51 4.78 -14.64
CA ILE A 81 -4.75 3.88 -13.51
C ILE A 81 -3.84 4.25 -12.33
N LEU A 82 -4.42 4.40 -11.16
CA LEU A 82 -3.69 4.40 -9.89
C LEU A 82 -3.87 3.05 -9.20
N HIS A 83 -2.78 2.32 -8.98
CA HIS A 83 -2.76 1.01 -8.36
C HIS A 83 -1.97 1.05 -7.05
N ILE A 84 -2.67 0.94 -5.92
CA ILE A 84 -2.08 0.96 -4.57
C ILE A 84 -2.35 -0.37 -3.88
N GLU A 85 -1.32 -0.95 -3.26
CA GLU A 85 -1.44 -2.08 -2.34
C GLU A 85 -0.88 -1.73 -0.95
N THR A 86 -1.65 -2.02 0.09
CA THR A 86 -1.28 -1.86 1.50
C THR A 86 -1.83 -3.02 2.34
N PRO A 87 -1.34 -3.22 3.58
CA PRO A 87 -2.02 -4.04 4.57
C PRO A 87 -3.48 -3.59 4.78
N ASP A 88 -4.41 -4.54 4.95
CA ASP A 88 -5.82 -4.26 5.30
C ASP A 88 -5.92 -4.05 6.82
N PHE A 89 -5.86 -2.78 7.25
CA PHE A 89 -5.89 -2.44 8.67
C PHE A 89 -7.14 -2.98 9.37
N GLN A 90 -8.31 -2.87 8.75
CA GLN A 90 -9.57 -3.30 9.34
C GLN A 90 -9.56 -4.80 9.61
N LEU A 91 -9.08 -5.59 8.66
CA LEU A 91 -8.96 -7.03 8.81
C LEU A 91 -7.94 -7.40 9.88
N CYS A 92 -6.76 -6.76 9.88
CA CYS A 92 -5.73 -7.00 10.89
C CYS A 92 -6.23 -6.69 12.30
N ALA A 93 -6.90 -5.54 12.49
CA ALA A 93 -7.48 -5.14 13.77
C ALA A 93 -8.57 -6.11 14.25
N PHE A 94 -9.43 -6.56 13.34
CA PHE A 94 -10.46 -7.54 13.66
C PHE A 94 -9.86 -8.89 14.11
N LEU A 95 -8.90 -9.43 13.35
CA LEU A 95 -8.23 -10.69 13.69
C LEU A 95 -7.44 -10.57 15.00
N TYR A 96 -6.87 -9.41 15.28
CA TYR A 96 -6.09 -9.18 16.49
C TYR A 96 -6.90 -9.49 17.75
N LEU A 97 -8.20 -9.17 17.80
CA LEU A 97 -9.04 -9.37 18.97
C LEU A 97 -9.11 -10.85 19.41
N PHE A 98 -9.04 -11.77 18.46
CA PHE A 98 -9.23 -13.21 18.70
C PHE A 98 -7.97 -14.06 18.45
N ALA A 99 -6.88 -13.42 18.03
CA ALA A 99 -5.64 -14.10 17.69
C ALA A 99 -4.88 -14.64 18.93
N SER A 100 -4.14 -15.74 18.73
CA SER A 100 -3.15 -16.21 19.69
C SER A 100 -2.08 -15.15 19.94
N ARG A 101 -1.35 -15.24 21.06
CA ARG A 101 -0.28 -14.29 21.40
C ARG A 101 0.73 -14.14 20.25
N ARG A 102 1.20 -15.25 19.67
CA ARG A 102 2.16 -15.23 18.55
C ARG A 102 1.58 -14.52 17.33
N TYR A 103 0.30 -14.72 17.03
CA TYR A 103 -0.31 -14.10 15.86
C TYR A 103 -0.63 -12.62 16.10
N LYS A 104 -0.97 -12.22 17.33
CA LYS A 104 -1.10 -10.80 17.72
C LYS A 104 0.16 -9.99 17.44
N PHE A 105 1.36 -10.52 17.74
CA PHE A 105 2.61 -9.83 17.41
C PHE A 105 2.81 -9.63 15.90
N GLN A 106 2.43 -10.61 15.09
CA GLN A 106 2.51 -10.50 13.63
C GLN A 106 1.51 -9.49 13.07
N LEU A 107 0.26 -9.53 13.56
CA LEU A 107 -0.76 -8.53 13.20
C LEU A 107 -0.33 -7.13 13.63
N GLY A 108 0.29 -7.00 14.81
CA GLY A 108 0.90 -5.75 15.26
C GLY A 108 1.95 -5.23 14.27
N ARG A 109 2.87 -6.09 13.81
CA ARG A 109 3.85 -5.73 12.78
C ARG A 109 3.21 -5.30 11.45
N HIS A 110 2.10 -5.91 11.04
CA HIS A 110 1.36 -5.47 9.85
C HIS A 110 0.68 -4.11 10.03
N ILE A 111 0.22 -3.80 11.25
CA ILE A 111 -0.48 -2.56 11.56
C ILE A 111 0.51 -1.39 11.70
N PHE A 112 1.57 -1.58 12.48
CA PHE A 112 2.50 -0.51 12.85
C PHE A 112 3.75 -0.45 11.98
N GLY A 113 3.90 -1.40 11.06
CA GLY A 113 5.13 -1.61 10.33
C GLY A 113 6.15 -2.38 11.15
N SER A 114 7.30 -2.62 10.54
CA SER A 114 8.32 -3.49 11.10
C SER A 114 9.34 -2.79 11.99
N GLN A 115 9.39 -1.45 11.91
CA GLN A 115 10.14 -0.56 12.80
C GLN A 115 11.64 -0.85 12.93
N GLU A 116 12.23 -1.57 11.97
CA GLU A 116 13.68 -1.79 11.86
C GLU A 116 14.44 -0.52 11.48
N ALA A 117 13.73 0.48 10.94
CA ALA A 117 14.26 1.77 10.54
C ALA A 117 13.13 2.82 10.57
N SER A 118 13.52 4.10 10.48
CA SER A 118 12.57 5.22 10.45
C SER A 118 11.56 5.12 9.30
N TRP A 119 12.00 4.62 8.13
CA TRP A 119 11.16 4.41 6.95
C TRP A 119 10.19 3.24 7.08
N ALA A 120 10.41 2.30 8.00
CA ALA A 120 9.62 1.07 8.12
C ALA A 120 8.37 1.22 9.02
N ASN A 121 8.04 2.44 9.44
CA ASN A 121 6.85 2.70 10.26
C ASN A 121 5.62 2.93 9.38
N HIS A 122 4.49 2.33 9.75
CA HIS A 122 3.20 2.66 9.16
C HIS A 122 2.59 3.84 9.94
N LEU A 123 2.32 4.95 9.25
CA LEU A 123 1.90 6.21 9.87
C LEU A 123 0.41 6.49 9.72
N ASP A 124 -0.28 5.78 8.83
CA ASP A 124 -1.72 5.90 8.66
C ASP A 124 -2.34 4.55 8.30
N PHE A 125 -3.60 4.36 8.66
CA PHE A 125 -4.32 3.14 8.35
C PHE A 125 -4.92 3.20 6.96
N TRP A 126 -5.00 2.07 6.27
CA TRP A 126 -5.71 1.95 5.00
C TRP A 126 -6.56 0.69 4.99
N ASP A 127 -7.81 0.86 4.57
CA ASP A 127 -8.79 -0.22 4.44
C ASP A 127 -9.74 0.08 3.27
N LYS A 128 -10.59 -0.90 2.95
CA LYS A 128 -11.57 -0.81 1.85
C LYS A 128 -12.46 0.45 1.94
N LYS A 129 -12.89 0.83 3.15
CA LYS A 129 -13.81 1.96 3.34
C LYS A 129 -13.09 3.29 3.12
N LYS A 130 -11.91 3.45 3.72
CA LYS A 130 -11.10 4.67 3.56
C LYS A 130 -10.67 4.87 2.11
N TYR A 131 -10.21 3.83 1.41
CA TYR A 131 -9.85 3.93 -0.01
C TYR A 131 -11.02 4.41 -0.86
N LYS A 132 -12.19 3.76 -0.73
CA LYS A 132 -13.38 4.15 -1.49
C LYS A 132 -13.80 5.59 -1.22
N PHE A 133 -13.74 6.02 0.05
CA PHE A 133 -14.11 7.38 0.41
C PHE A 133 -13.14 8.41 -0.16
N ILE A 134 -11.84 8.26 0.12
CA ILE A 134 -10.82 9.23 -0.27
C ILE A 134 -10.63 9.28 -1.79
N LEU A 135 -10.49 8.14 -2.46
CA LEU A 135 -10.24 8.12 -3.91
C LEU A 135 -11.42 8.71 -4.70
N LYS A 136 -12.66 8.42 -4.29
CA LYS A 136 -13.83 9.07 -4.90
C LYS A 136 -13.84 10.58 -4.69
N LYS A 137 -13.52 11.05 -3.49
CA LYS A 137 -13.40 12.50 -3.20
C LYS A 137 -12.29 13.17 -4.00
N MET A 138 -11.25 12.42 -4.37
CA MET A 138 -10.17 12.87 -5.24
C MET A 138 -10.50 12.75 -6.74
N GLY A 139 -11.72 12.37 -7.12
CA GLY A 139 -12.14 12.31 -8.52
C GLY A 139 -11.71 11.03 -9.26
N PHE A 140 -11.47 9.93 -8.54
CA PHE A 140 -11.39 8.60 -9.14
C PHE A 140 -12.77 7.94 -9.12
N ASP A 141 -13.41 7.86 -10.28
CA ASP A 141 -14.79 7.38 -10.40
C ASP A 141 -14.91 5.86 -10.21
N ILE A 142 -13.93 5.10 -10.74
CA ILE A 142 -13.90 3.64 -10.72
C ILE A 142 -12.89 3.16 -9.68
N VAL A 143 -13.39 2.77 -8.50
CA VAL A 143 -12.56 2.19 -7.43
C VAL A 143 -12.84 0.70 -7.27
N LYS A 144 -11.89 -0.13 -7.70
CA LYS A 144 -11.91 -1.59 -7.54
C LYS A 144 -11.04 -1.99 -6.35
N ILE A 145 -11.55 -2.84 -5.48
CA ILE A 145 -10.82 -3.34 -4.30
C ILE A 145 -10.74 -4.85 -4.41
N LYS A 146 -9.53 -5.39 -4.31
CA LYS A 146 -9.25 -6.82 -4.19
C LYS A 146 -8.50 -7.06 -2.89
N ARG A 147 -8.72 -8.23 -2.29
CA ARG A 147 -7.95 -8.69 -1.13
C ARG A 147 -7.14 -9.90 -1.54
N TYR A 148 -5.89 -9.90 -1.13
CA TYR A 148 -5.00 -11.03 -1.29
C TYR A 148 -4.70 -11.62 0.08
N TRP A 149 -4.82 -12.93 0.18
CA TRP A 149 -4.38 -13.67 1.35
C TRP A 149 -2.92 -14.06 1.10
N ASN A 150 -2.02 -13.48 1.89
CA ASN A 150 -0.63 -13.91 1.92
C ASN A 150 -0.53 -15.35 2.46
N SER A 151 0.58 -16.03 2.15
CA SER A 151 0.84 -17.43 2.54
C SER A 151 0.62 -17.71 4.03
N PHE A 152 0.83 -16.70 4.88
CA PHE A 152 0.65 -16.74 6.33
C PHE A 152 -0.79 -17.05 6.78
N HIS A 153 -1.80 -16.59 6.05
CA HIS A 153 -3.19 -16.90 6.39
C HIS A 153 -3.54 -18.38 6.18
N LYS A 154 -2.79 -19.09 5.33
CA LYS A 154 -3.00 -20.53 5.10
C LYS A 154 -2.71 -21.37 6.35
N HIS A 155 -1.93 -20.87 7.31
CA HIS A 155 -1.55 -21.61 8.52
C HIS A 155 -2.47 -21.38 9.72
N TYR A 156 -3.35 -20.37 9.67
CA TYR A 156 -4.22 -19.99 10.79
C TYR A 156 -5.70 -19.89 10.38
N ALA A 157 -6.09 -20.57 9.30
CA ALA A 157 -7.45 -20.61 8.75
C ALA A 157 -8.53 -21.18 9.69
N TYR A 158 -8.23 -21.40 10.98
CA TYR A 158 -9.19 -21.79 11.99
C TYR A 158 -9.22 -20.74 13.11
N VAL A 159 -9.83 -19.59 12.82
CA VAL A 159 -10.53 -18.84 13.87
C VAL A 159 -11.88 -19.54 14.03
N PRO A 160 -12.21 -20.14 15.18
CA PRO A 160 -13.40 -20.99 15.35
C PRO A 160 -14.74 -20.31 15.07
N PHE A 161 -14.74 -18.97 14.94
CA PHE A 161 -15.92 -18.13 14.72
C PHE A 161 -16.13 -17.69 13.26
N ALA A 162 -15.24 -18.06 12.33
CA ALA A 162 -15.44 -17.75 10.91
C ALA A 162 -16.71 -18.40 10.34
N SER A 163 -17.17 -19.52 10.92
CA SER A 163 -18.45 -20.16 10.59
C SER A 163 -19.68 -19.42 11.13
N LEU A 164 -19.53 -18.56 12.15
CA LEU A 164 -20.66 -17.83 12.76
C LEU A 164 -20.89 -16.44 12.13
N ILE A 165 -19.85 -15.84 11.56
CA ILE A 165 -19.93 -14.51 10.92
C ILE A 165 -20.19 -14.62 9.40
N GLY A 166 -20.07 -15.82 8.83
CA GLY A 166 -20.38 -16.10 7.41
C GLY A 166 -21.83 -15.84 6.99
N ALA A 167 -22.74 -15.51 7.92
CA ALA A 167 -24.13 -15.15 7.63
C ALA A 167 -24.44 -13.64 7.73
N ILE A 168 -23.49 -12.81 8.17
CA ILE A 168 -23.73 -11.36 8.33
C ILE A 168 -22.47 -10.60 7.93
N LEU A 169 -22.32 -10.37 6.62
CA LEU A 169 -21.90 -9.10 6.00
C LEU A 169 -21.66 -9.33 4.49
N PRO A 170 -22.18 -8.48 3.60
CA PRO A 170 -22.10 -8.63 2.14
C PRO A 170 -20.69 -8.44 1.55
#